data_AF-A0A918M7I1-F1
#
_entry.id   AF-A0A918M7I1-F1
#
_cell.length_a   1.000
_cell.length_b   1.000
_cell.length_c   1.000
_cell.angle_alpha   90.00
_cell.angle_beta   90.00
_cell.angle_gamma   90.00
#
_symmetry.space_group_name_H-M   'P 1'
#
loop_
_entity.id
_entity.type
_entity.pdbx_description
1 polymer ?
#
loop_
_entity_poly.entity_id
_entity_poly.type
_entity_poly.pdbx_seq_one_letter_code
_entity_poly.pdbx_strand_id
1 'polypeptide(L)' 'MAVRFLRGCYDALAAAGWLWLGLPMPPPPEPRPELRPPPHGHPERVRPDLPPSDAELALWHQLREPARKR' A
#
# COMPACT_ATOMS: atom_id res chain seq x y z
N MET A 1 -5.73 -23.03 13.41
CA MET A 1 -4.63 -23.99 13.17
C MET A 1 -4.09 -23.90 11.75
N ALA A 2 -4.91 -24.10 10.71
CA ALA A 2 -4.47 -24.07 9.30
C ALA A 2 -3.71 -22.80 8.87
N VAL A 3 -4.18 -21.61 9.26
CA VAL A 3 -3.52 -20.33 8.93
C VAL A 3 -2.11 -20.23 9.50
N ARG A 4 -1.88 -20.75 10.71
CA ARG A 4 -0.55 -20.75 11.34
C ARG A 4 0.40 -21.71 10.63
N PHE A 5 -0.11 -22.86 10.19
CA PHE A 5 0.66 -23.84 9.41
C PHE A 5 1.05 -23.28 8.04
N LEU A 6 0.08 -22.73 7.29
CA LEU A 6 0.35 -22.09 5.99
C LEU A 6 1.37 -20.96 6.09
N ARG A 7 1.28 -20.14 7.14
CA ARG A 7 2.27 -19.09 7.41
C ARG A 7 3.66 -19.66 7.65
N GLY A 8 3.77 -20.72 8.45
CA GLY A 8 5.04 -21.41 8.66
C GLY A 8 5.65 -21.99 7.38
N CYS A 9 4.83 -22.59 6.51
CA CYS A 9 5.29 -23.08 5.20
C CYS A 9 5.80 -21.95 4.30
N TYR A 10 5.10 -20.81 4.28
CA TYR A 10 5.53 -19.62 3.55
C TYR A 10 6.88 -19.11 4.07
N ASP A 11 7.03 -18.95 5.38
CA ASP A 11 8.26 -18.44 6.00
C ASP A 11 9.46 -19.36 5.69
N ALA A 12 9.26 -20.68 5.72
CA ALA A 12 10.30 -21.66 5.40
C ALA A 12 10.74 -21.60 3.93
N LEU A 13 9.78 -21.51 3.00
CA LEU A 13 10.07 -21.39 1.56
C LEU A 13 10.75 -20.07 1.22
N ALA A 14 10.31 -18.97 1.83
CA ALA A 14 10.93 -17.66 1.66
C ALA A 14 12.40 -17.69 2.14
N ALA A 15 12.66 -18.26 3.31
CA ALA A 15 14.01 -18.40 3.85
C ALA A 15 14.93 -19.22 2.93
N ALA A 16 14.44 -20.34 2.42
CA ALA A 16 15.18 -21.17 1.45
C ALA A 16 15.50 -20.40 0.16
N GLY A 17 14.56 -19.61 -0.35
CA GLY A 17 14.77 -18.76 -1.53
C GLY A 17 15.85 -17.71 -1.33
N TRP A 18 15.86 -17.02 -0.18
CA TRP A 18 16.90 -16.05 0.15
C TRP A 18 18.29 -16.68 0.26
N LEU A 19 18.38 -17.84 0.92
CA LEU A 19 19.64 -18.61 1.01
C LEU A 19 20.15 -19.02 -0.38
N TRP A 20 19.26 -19.49 -1.25
CA TRP A 20 19.61 -19.88 -2.63
C TRP A 20 20.14 -18.70 -3.46
N LEU A 21 19.54 -17.52 -3.29
CA LEU A 21 19.97 -16.30 -3.98
C LEU A 21 21.28 -15.71 -3.41
N GLY A 22 21.74 -16.18 -2.24
CA GLY A 22 22.91 -15.62 -1.56
C GLY A 22 22.70 -14.18 -1.09
N LEU A 23 21.45 -13.75 -0.96
CA LEU A 23 21.09 -12.40 -0.53
C LEU A 23 20.67 -12.42 0.94
N PRO A 24 21.00 -11.38 1.73
CA PRO A 24 20.48 -11.26 3.07
C PRO A 24 18.96 -11.16 3.03
N MET A 25 18.29 -11.90 3.92
CA MET A 25 16.84 -11.81 4.06
C MET A 25 16.46 -10.36 4.42
N PRO A 26 15.47 -9.75 3.74
CA PRO A 26 15.04 -8.40 4.04
C PRO A 26 14.48 -8.36 5.47
N PRO A 27 14.63 -7.23 6.17
CA PRO A 27 14.02 -7.06 7.48
C PRO A 27 12.49 -7.24 7.36
N PRO A 28 11.81 -7.63 8.46
CA PRO A 28 10.36 -7.64 8.49
C PRO A 28 9.82 -6.30 7.97
N PRO A 29 8.73 -6.31 7.19
CA PRO A 29 8.16 -5.06 6.69
C PRO A 29 7.86 -4.14 7.87
N GLU A 30 8.45 -2.95 7.85
CA GLU A 30 8.13 -1.93 8.83
C GLU A 30 6.62 -1.67 8.81
N PRO A 31 5.98 -1.44 9.98
CA PRO A 31 4.62 -0.99 10.00
C PRO A 31 4.52 0.26 9.12
N ARG A 32 3.57 0.26 8.18
CA ARG A 32 3.39 1.40 7.28
C ARG A 32 3.22 2.65 8.16
N PRO A 33 3.93 3.75 7.88
CA PRO A 33 3.78 4.95 8.67
C PRO A 33 2.32 5.40 8.64
N GLU A 34 1.80 5.82 9.78
CA GLU A 34 0.51 6.49 9.83
C GLU A 34 0.58 7.74 8.96
N LEU A 35 -0.20 7.76 7.88
CA LEU A 35 -0.34 8.93 7.04
C LEU A 35 -1.12 9.99 7.82
N ARG A 36 -0.42 11.00 8.34
CA ARG A 36 -1.06 12.17 8.94
C ARG A 36 -1.47 13.13 7.83
N PRO A 37 -2.63 13.80 7.95
CA PRO A 37 -2.98 14.84 7.00
C PRO A 37 -1.95 15.98 7.05
N PRO A 38 -1.75 16.72 5.94
CA PRO A 38 -0.86 17.87 5.94
C PRO A 38 -1.32 18.95 6.93
N PRO A 39 -0.40 19.81 7.43
CA PRO A 39 -0.74 20.95 8.29
C PRO A 39 -1.76 21.91 7.69
N HIS A 40 -2.50 22.61 8.53
CA HIS A 40 -3.48 23.60 8.07
C HIS A 40 -2.84 24.68 7.20
N GLY A 41 -3.40 24.94 6.01
CA GLY A 41 -2.88 25.93 5.06
C GLY A 41 -1.86 25.38 4.04
N HIS A 42 -1.51 24.10 4.11
CA HIS A 42 -0.59 23.50 3.13
C HIS A 42 -1.25 23.38 1.73
N PRO A 43 -0.58 23.76 0.63
CA PRO A 43 -1.16 23.79 -0.72
C PRO A 43 -1.74 22.46 -1.22
N GLU A 44 -1.18 21.31 -0.87
CA GLU A 44 -1.74 19.99 -1.26
C GLU A 44 -2.91 19.52 -0.38
N ARG A 45 -3.35 20.30 0.62
CA ARG A 45 -4.59 19.95 1.32
C ARG A 45 -5.76 20.10 0.35
N VAL A 46 -6.42 18.97 0.09
CA VAL A 46 -7.76 18.97 -0.47
C VAL A 46 -8.64 19.84 0.43
N ARG A 47 -9.31 20.84 -0.14
CA ARG A 47 -10.21 21.73 0.59
C ARG A 47 -11.54 21.01 0.83
N PRO A 48 -11.85 20.53 2.06
CA PRO A 48 -13.08 19.79 2.31
C PRO A 48 -14.33 20.69 2.20
N ASP A 49 -14.15 22.00 2.38
CA ASP A 49 -15.23 22.99 2.36
C ASP A 49 -15.70 23.33 0.93
N LEU A 50 -14.94 22.94 -0.09
CA LEU A 50 -15.27 23.18 -1.48
C LEU A 50 -15.69 21.85 -2.12
N PRO A 51 -16.94 21.72 -2.61
CA PRO A 51 -17.33 20.52 -3.33
C PRO A 51 -16.46 20.35 -4.59
N PRO A 52 -16.08 19.12 -4.95
CA PRO A 52 -15.33 18.86 -6.16
C PRO A 52 -16.16 19.26 -7.39
N SER A 53 -15.48 19.81 -8.39
CA SER A 53 -16.07 20.05 -9.71
C SER A 53 -16.43 18.75 -10.41
N ASP A 54 -17.28 18.83 -11.45
CA ASP A 54 -17.67 17.67 -12.26
C ASP A 54 -16.45 16.93 -12.85
N ALA A 55 -15.41 17.67 -13.25
CA ALA A 55 -14.17 17.11 -13.77
C ALA A 55 -13.37 16.34 -12.71
N GLU A 56 -13.29 16.88 -11.49
CA GLU A 56 -12.60 16.23 -10.37
C GLU A 56 -13.36 14.97 -9.92
N LEU A 57 -14.69 15.02 -9.86
CA LEU A 57 -15.54 13.86 -9.58
C LEU A 57 -15.30 12.75 -10.61
N ALA A 58 -15.31 13.08 -11.90
CA ALA A 58 -15.03 12.11 -12.96
C ALA A 58 -13.65 11.47 -12.81
N LEU A 59 -12.63 12.27 -12.48
CA LEU A 59 -11.28 11.77 -12.22
C LEU A 59 -11.22 10.85 -11.00
N TRP A 60 -11.92 11.19 -9.90
CA TRP A 60 -11.97 10.34 -8.72
C TRP A 60 -12.61 8.98 -9.03
N HIS A 61 -13.67 8.96 -9.85
CA HIS A 61 -14.25 7.70 -10.31
C HIS A 61 -13.26 6.86 -11.12
N GLN A 62 -12.48 7.49 -12.01
CA GLN A 62 -11.44 6.80 -12.78
C GLN A 62 -10.30 6.26 -11.91
N LEU A 63 -9.90 6.98 -10.85
CA LEU A 63 -8.81 6.56 -9.96
C LEU A 63 -9.22 5.47 -8.96
N ARG A 64 -10.50 5.42 -8.57
CA ARG A 64 -11.03 4.38 -7.66
C ARG A 64 -11.13 3.02 -8.32
N GLU A 65 -11.36 2.99 -9.63
CA GLU A 65 -11.22 1.78 -10.43
C GLU A 65 -9.73 1.59 -10.73
N PRO A 66 -9.03 0.58 -10.19
CA PRO A 66 -7.63 0.36 -10.54
C PRO A 66 -7.59 0.18 -12.05
N ALA A 67 -6.92 1.10 -12.76
CA ALA A 67 -6.77 1.06 -14.20
C ALA A 67 -6.35 -0.36 -14.58
N ARG A 68 -7.27 -1.10 -15.20
CA ARG A 68 -7.03 -2.48 -15.63
C ARG A 68 -5.94 -2.39 -16.68
N LYS A 69 -4.68 -2.59 -16.26
CA LYS A 69 -3.54 -2.68 -17.19
C LYS A 69 -3.90 -3.77 -18.19
N ARG A 70 -4.12 -3.36 -19.44
CA ARG A 70 -4.26 -4.26 -20.59
C ARG A 70 -2.90 -4.81 -20.97
#